data_AF-A0A9P8LBY4-F1
#
_entry.id   AF-A0A9P8LBY4-F1
#
_cell.length_a   1.000
_cell.length_b   1.000
_cell.length_c   1.000
_cell.angle_alpha   90.00
_cell.angle_beta   90.00
_cell.angle_gamma   90.00
#
_symmetry.space_group_name_H-M   'P 1'
#
loop_
_entity.id
_entity.type
_entity.pdbx_description
1 polymer ?
#
loop_
_entity_poly.entity_id
_entity_poly.type
_entity_poly.pdbx_seq_one_letter_code
_entity_poly.pdbx_strand_id
1 'polypeptide(L)'
;MYGYVERFRRSPAWVKVSLGLRTSIALSLDECDVSNRTLLDHVIWRVEGQSIVRIATEPVGFSGKIFRPQLDAIIDEVIPYALQQLSSNPFDAIRSKVFGAAYNKSTLERTSGNILLTNALRIWAAQTTFFKNYWRVVDGAESVKAPYYPPLRAALVPRMLYLQLEQIMEAYMKELEQEFLHNLENMIFSRDSAQWFPTYLATFVYLSTLEGDTWDLWEWREKYGVQEVPDFPDSQREFWPRTADLSVHIDRNHHQASVITSHAIAALGKGQLPFSMNSAGKLVAATRDQGHETHRLAAELAEEFRNLGNPHAFHPPISPVR
;
A
#
# COMPACT_ATOMS: atom_id res chain seq x y z
N MET A 1 -11.36 16.94 -10.18
CA MET A 1 -12.28 16.03 -10.90
C MET A 1 -13.70 16.64 -10.97
N TYR A 2 -13.83 17.91 -11.35
CA TYR A 2 -15.12 18.60 -11.48
C TYR A 2 -15.22 19.10 -12.93
N GLY A 3 -16.08 18.47 -13.76
CA GLY A 3 -16.41 18.97 -15.10
C GLY A 3 -16.56 17.94 -16.24
N TYR A 4 -16.39 16.63 -16.02
CA TYR A 4 -16.22 15.66 -17.13
C TYR A 4 -17.48 14.90 -17.58
N VAL A 5 -18.49 14.74 -16.70
CA VAL A 5 -19.65 13.89 -16.99
C VAL A 5 -20.92 14.70 -16.81
N GLU A 6 -21.74 14.76 -17.86
CA GLU A 6 -22.99 15.54 -17.84
C GLU A 6 -24.15 14.71 -17.28
N ARG A 7 -24.25 13.43 -17.65
CA ARG A 7 -25.28 12.48 -17.18
C ARG A 7 -24.82 11.03 -17.30
N PHE A 8 -25.34 10.16 -16.44
CA PHE A 8 -25.24 8.70 -16.61
C PHE A 8 -26.52 8.16 -17.25
N ARG A 9 -26.37 7.30 -18.26
CA ARG A 9 -27.47 6.54 -18.88
C ARG A 9 -27.34 5.08 -18.47
N ARG A 10 -28.44 4.53 -17.96
CA ARG A 10 -28.48 3.12 -17.53
C ARG A 10 -28.40 2.22 -18.75
N SER A 11 -27.26 1.56 -18.90
CA SER A 11 -26.99 0.49 -19.86
C SER A 11 -26.15 -0.52 -19.07
N PRO A 12 -26.72 -1.66 -18.64
CA PRO A 12 -26.06 -2.53 -17.68
C PRO A 12 -24.91 -3.30 -18.36
N ALA A 13 -23.74 -2.67 -18.41
CA ALA A 13 -22.48 -3.36 -18.66
C ALA A 13 -21.93 -3.86 -17.32
N TRP A 14 -21.27 -5.02 -17.33
CA TRP A 14 -20.67 -5.59 -16.13
C TRP A 14 -19.24 -6.00 -16.43
N VAL A 15 -18.34 -5.73 -15.49
CA VAL A 15 -16.95 -6.13 -15.60
C VAL A 15 -16.49 -6.71 -14.28
N LYS A 16 -15.47 -7.58 -14.33
CA LYS A 16 -14.65 -7.87 -13.15
C LYS A 16 -13.30 -7.21 -13.32
N VAL A 17 -12.88 -6.48 -12.29
CA VAL A 17 -11.57 -5.81 -12.26
C VAL A 17 -10.68 -6.38 -11.17
N SER A 18 -9.37 -6.40 -11.43
CA SER A 18 -8.34 -6.86 -10.50
C SER A 18 -7.06 -6.05 -10.70
N LEU A 19 -6.18 -6.06 -9.71
CA LEU A 19 -4.83 -5.49 -9.77
C LEU A 19 -3.80 -6.44 -10.42
N GLY A 20 -4.25 -7.49 -11.12
CA GLY A 20 -3.41 -8.59 -11.61
C GLY A 20 -3.28 -9.76 -10.63
N LEU A 21 -4.15 -9.80 -9.62
CA LEU A 21 -4.26 -10.83 -8.59
C LEU A 21 -5.52 -11.68 -8.77
N ARG A 22 -5.69 -12.74 -7.97
CA ARG A 22 -6.85 -13.65 -8.07
C ARG A 22 -8.14 -12.96 -7.62
N THR A 23 -8.07 -12.16 -6.56
CA THR A 23 -9.22 -11.41 -6.05
C THR A 23 -9.62 -10.34 -7.06
N SER A 24 -10.93 -10.28 -7.34
CA SER A 24 -11.51 -9.33 -8.28
C SER A 24 -12.81 -8.75 -7.75
N ILE A 25 -13.16 -7.55 -8.22
CA ILE A 25 -14.41 -6.89 -7.89
C ILE A 25 -15.31 -6.90 -9.13
N ALA A 26 -16.52 -7.44 -8.98
CA ALA A 26 -17.56 -7.30 -9.99
C ALA A 26 -18.22 -5.92 -9.87
N LEU A 27 -18.28 -5.19 -10.98
CA LEU A 27 -18.80 -3.83 -11.05
C LEU A 27 -19.89 -3.74 -12.12
N SER A 28 -21.01 -3.13 -11.77
CA SER A 28 -22.01 -2.68 -12.73
C SER A 28 -21.64 -1.28 -13.20
N LEU A 29 -21.66 -1.09 -14.51
CA LEU A 29 -21.25 0.16 -15.15
C LEU A 29 -22.43 0.79 -15.87
N ASP A 30 -22.40 2.11 -15.94
CA ASP A 30 -23.34 2.93 -16.68
C ASP A 30 -22.58 3.73 -17.75
N GLU A 31 -23.25 3.99 -18.88
CA GLU A 31 -22.73 4.88 -19.90
C GLU A 31 -22.72 6.33 -19.39
N CYS A 32 -21.67 7.07 -19.72
CA CYS A 32 -21.45 8.45 -19.33
C CYS A 32 -21.56 9.35 -20.57
N ASP A 33 -22.34 10.43 -20.48
CA ASP A 33 -22.28 11.51 -21.47
C ASP A 33 -21.05 12.39 -21.15
N VAL A 34 -20.09 12.43 -22.07
CA VAL A 34 -18.81 13.15 -21.92
C VAL A 34 -18.66 14.21 -23.01
N SER A 35 -18.39 15.45 -22.60
CA SER A 35 -18.29 16.61 -23.50
C SER A 35 -17.06 16.57 -24.42
N ASN A 36 -15.98 15.92 -24.00
CA ASN A 36 -14.78 15.70 -24.81
C ASN A 36 -14.22 14.28 -24.63
N ARG A 37 -14.23 13.48 -25.71
CA ARG A 37 -13.81 12.07 -25.69
C ARG A 37 -12.31 11.87 -25.52
N THR A 38 -11.46 12.83 -25.90
CA THR A 38 -10.00 12.67 -25.77
C THR A 38 -9.55 12.63 -24.30
N LEU A 39 -10.39 13.10 -23.38
CA LEU A 39 -10.17 13.01 -21.94
C LEU A 39 -10.35 11.58 -21.41
N LEU A 40 -10.94 10.70 -22.20
CA LEU A 40 -11.11 9.28 -21.91
C LEU A 40 -10.00 8.42 -22.50
N ASP A 41 -9.00 9.03 -23.13
CA ASP A 41 -7.82 8.31 -23.57
C ASP A 41 -7.10 7.83 -22.31
N HIS A 42 -7.00 6.51 -22.17
CA HIS A 42 -6.26 5.89 -21.11
C HIS A 42 -4.77 6.16 -21.33
N VAL A 43 -4.12 6.71 -20.32
CA VAL A 43 -2.69 6.98 -20.33
C VAL A 43 -2.00 5.90 -19.52
N ILE A 44 -1.16 5.11 -20.18
CA ILE A 44 -0.34 4.07 -19.53
C ILE A 44 1.09 4.58 -19.46
N TRP A 45 1.58 4.80 -18.24
CA TRP A 45 2.87 5.45 -18.00
C TRP A 45 3.76 4.73 -16.96
N ARG A 46 3.24 3.72 -16.26
CA ARG A 46 3.91 2.92 -15.22
C ARG A 46 4.33 1.50 -15.70
N VAL A 47 4.34 1.24 -17.02
CA VAL A 47 4.82 -0.05 -17.54
C VAL A 47 6.30 0.09 -17.86
N GLU A 48 7.12 -0.62 -17.10
CA GLU A 48 8.57 -0.54 -17.20
C GLU A 48 9.05 -0.81 -18.64
N GLY A 49 9.94 0.06 -19.12
CA GLY A 49 10.52 -0.03 -20.47
C GLY A 49 9.56 0.29 -21.62
N GLN A 50 8.35 0.79 -21.36
CA GLN A 50 7.40 1.21 -22.40
C GLN A 50 7.29 2.73 -22.44
N SER A 51 7.15 3.29 -23.65
CA SER A 51 6.78 4.70 -23.83
C SER A 51 5.34 4.94 -23.37
N ILE A 52 5.03 6.20 -23.05
CA ILE A 52 3.66 6.59 -22.68
C ILE A 52 2.76 6.41 -23.92
N VAL A 53 1.70 5.62 -23.77
CA VAL A 53 0.71 5.39 -24.82
C VAL A 53 -0.65 5.92 -24.38
N ARG A 54 -1.34 6.58 -25.32
CA ARG A 54 -2.74 7.00 -25.19
C ARG A 54 -3.63 6.04 -25.96
N ILE A 55 -4.58 5.43 -25.28
CA ILE A 55 -5.49 4.44 -25.87
C ILE A 55 -6.92 4.87 -25.59
N ALA A 56 -7.70 5.11 -26.63
CA ALA A 56 -9.11 5.48 -26.49
C ALA A 56 -9.89 4.39 -25.75
N THR A 57 -10.76 4.80 -24.83
CA THR A 57 -11.64 3.87 -24.08
C THR A 57 -13.10 4.33 -24.12
N GLU A 58 -14.02 3.40 -23.86
CA GLU A 58 -15.44 3.69 -23.84
C GLU A 58 -15.83 4.63 -22.68
N PRO A 59 -16.84 5.48 -22.86
CA PRO A 59 -17.32 6.41 -21.84
C PRO A 59 -18.21 5.68 -20.84
N VAL A 60 -17.64 4.75 -20.08
CA VAL A 60 -18.37 3.98 -19.05
C VAL A 60 -17.77 4.22 -17.68
N GLY A 61 -18.63 4.30 -16.67
CA GLY A 61 -18.24 4.58 -15.29
C GLY A 61 -19.03 3.76 -14.30
N PHE A 62 -18.53 3.72 -13.08
CA PHE A 62 -19.15 3.05 -11.95
C PHE A 62 -20.05 4.02 -11.17
N SER A 63 -21.29 3.61 -10.92
CA SER A 63 -22.29 4.36 -10.14
C SER A 63 -22.63 3.70 -8.79
N GLY A 64 -22.02 2.56 -8.50
CA GLY A 64 -22.29 1.77 -7.30
C GLY A 64 -21.43 2.15 -6.09
N LYS A 65 -21.36 1.24 -5.13
CA LYS A 65 -20.46 1.31 -3.98
C LYS A 65 -19.61 0.04 -3.91
N ILE A 66 -18.31 0.22 -3.65
CA ILE A 66 -17.42 -0.87 -3.30
C ILE A 66 -17.31 -0.84 -1.78
N PHE A 67 -17.54 -1.98 -1.12
CA PHE A 67 -17.49 -2.05 0.33
C PHE A 67 -16.09 -2.37 0.81
N ARG A 68 -15.74 -1.86 2.00
CA ARG A 68 -14.42 -2.05 2.61
C ARG A 68 -13.95 -3.51 2.65
N PRO A 69 -14.77 -4.52 3.00
CA PRO A 69 -14.32 -5.92 2.99
C PRO A 69 -13.81 -6.42 1.62
N GLN A 70 -14.32 -5.85 0.52
CA GLN A 70 -13.85 -6.21 -0.83
C GLN A 70 -12.47 -5.59 -1.11
N LEU A 71 -12.24 -4.37 -0.65
CA LEU A 71 -10.94 -3.69 -0.76
C LEU A 71 -9.90 -4.35 0.16
N ASP A 72 -10.28 -4.65 1.39
CA ASP A 72 -9.50 -5.43 2.36
C ASP A 72 -9.01 -6.74 1.73
N ALA A 73 -9.91 -7.53 1.13
CA ALA A 73 -9.56 -8.81 0.51
C ALA A 73 -8.55 -8.67 -0.64
N ILE A 74 -8.68 -7.63 -1.46
CA ILE A 74 -7.73 -7.37 -2.55
C ILE A 74 -6.36 -6.99 -2.01
N ILE A 75 -6.32 -6.08 -1.04
CA ILE A 75 -5.07 -5.60 -0.46
C ILE A 75 -4.37 -6.70 0.34
N ASP A 76 -5.15 -7.54 1.04
CA ASP A 76 -4.61 -8.68 1.78
C ASP A 76 -3.90 -9.69 0.85
N GLU A 77 -4.36 -9.84 -0.39
CA GLU A 77 -3.66 -10.67 -1.40
C GLU A 77 -2.38 -10.02 -1.94
N VAL A 78 -2.28 -8.69 -1.93
CA VAL A 78 -1.06 -7.97 -2.33
C VAL A 78 0.08 -8.21 -1.33
N ILE A 79 -0.23 -8.25 -0.03
CA ILE A 79 0.77 -8.33 1.06
C ILE A 79 1.79 -9.46 0.84
N PRO A 80 1.41 -10.74 0.66
CA PRO A 80 2.38 -11.82 0.49
C PRO A 80 3.24 -11.66 -0.78
N TYR A 81 2.68 -11.11 -1.86
CA TYR A 81 3.42 -10.83 -3.09
C TYR A 81 4.47 -9.73 -2.88
N ALA A 82 4.08 -8.63 -2.22
CA ALA A 82 4.98 -7.53 -1.89
C ALA A 82 6.11 -7.99 -0.93
N LEU A 83 5.80 -8.87 0.02
CA LEU A 83 6.79 -9.47 0.93
C LEU A 83 7.80 -10.33 0.17
N GLN A 84 7.34 -11.12 -0.81
CA GLN A 84 8.23 -11.93 -1.64
C GLN A 84 9.21 -11.06 -2.42
N GLN A 85 8.73 -9.96 -3.03
CA GLN A 85 9.59 -9.00 -3.71
C GLN A 85 10.62 -8.37 -2.76
N LEU A 86 10.18 -7.92 -1.58
CA LEU A 86 11.05 -7.34 -0.56
C LEU A 86 12.13 -8.33 -0.09
N SER A 87 11.77 -9.60 0.10
CA SER A 87 12.71 -10.65 0.52
C SER A 87 13.76 -11.02 -0.53
N SER A 88 13.48 -10.71 -1.80
CA SER A 88 14.38 -11.00 -2.91
C SER A 88 15.49 -9.95 -3.05
N ASN A 89 15.38 -8.81 -2.38
CA ASN A 89 16.43 -7.78 -2.35
C ASN A 89 17.43 -8.07 -1.22
N PRO A 90 18.68 -8.48 -1.53
CA PRO A 90 19.67 -8.81 -0.49
C PRO A 90 20.08 -7.60 0.37
N PHE A 91 19.89 -6.38 -0.13
CA PHE A 91 20.20 -5.15 0.61
C PHE A 91 19.13 -4.78 1.66
N ASP A 92 17.95 -5.40 1.60
CA ASP A 92 16.81 -5.11 2.49
C ASP A 92 16.55 -6.21 3.53
N ALA A 93 17.56 -7.02 3.86
CA ALA A 93 17.38 -8.20 4.72
C ALA A 93 16.72 -7.89 6.08
N ILE A 94 17.08 -6.77 6.74
CA ILE A 94 16.47 -6.37 8.01
C ILE A 94 15.00 -5.98 7.80
N ARG A 95 14.72 -5.14 6.81
CA ARG A 95 13.38 -4.69 6.46
C ARG A 95 12.48 -5.88 6.14
N SER A 96 12.93 -6.79 5.28
CA SER A 96 12.21 -8.03 4.94
C SER A 96 11.85 -8.86 6.18
N LYS A 97 12.79 -9.03 7.11
CA LYS A 97 12.59 -9.81 8.33
C LYS A 97 11.58 -9.17 9.28
N VAL A 98 11.65 -7.84 9.46
CA VAL A 98 10.69 -7.10 10.28
C VAL A 98 9.28 -7.17 9.68
N PHE A 99 9.16 -6.98 8.37
CA PHE A 99 7.89 -7.11 7.65
C PHE A 99 7.33 -8.53 7.70
N GLY A 100 8.18 -9.55 7.59
CA GLY A 100 7.78 -10.95 7.75
C GLY A 100 7.26 -11.26 9.17
N ALA A 101 7.94 -10.74 10.20
CA ALA A 101 7.48 -10.87 11.59
C ALA A 101 6.13 -10.17 11.82
N ALA A 102 5.97 -8.95 11.28
CA ALA A 102 4.71 -8.22 11.31
C ALA A 102 3.57 -9.01 10.65
N TYR A 103 3.81 -9.59 9.48
CA TYR A 103 2.84 -10.41 8.77
C TYR A 103 2.45 -11.64 9.56
N ASN A 104 3.42 -12.43 10.03
CA ASN A 104 3.16 -13.63 10.81
C ASN A 104 2.30 -13.31 12.05
N LYS A 105 2.66 -12.28 12.82
CA LYS A 105 1.87 -11.83 13.98
C LYS A 105 0.46 -11.36 13.60
N SER A 106 0.32 -10.62 12.51
CA SER A 106 -0.99 -10.11 12.05
C SER A 106 -2.00 -11.22 11.72
N THR A 107 -1.51 -12.41 11.34
CA THR A 107 -2.35 -13.57 11.00
C THR A 107 -2.76 -14.44 12.20
N LEU A 108 -2.24 -14.15 13.41
CA LEU A 108 -2.63 -14.84 14.64
C LEU A 108 -4.01 -14.35 15.13
N GLU A 109 -4.41 -14.78 16.33
CA GLU A 109 -5.68 -14.37 16.96
C GLU A 109 -5.89 -12.85 16.93
N ARG A 110 -7.14 -12.40 16.77
CA ARG A 110 -7.50 -10.97 16.70
C ARG A 110 -7.32 -10.27 18.05
N THR A 111 -6.09 -9.86 18.34
CA THR A 111 -5.75 -8.90 19.39
C THR A 111 -5.68 -7.49 18.82
N SER A 112 -5.74 -6.47 19.68
CA SER A 112 -5.56 -5.07 19.28
C SER A 112 -4.24 -4.84 18.55
N GLY A 113 -3.14 -5.41 19.05
CA GLY A 113 -1.83 -5.35 18.42
C GLY A 113 -1.81 -6.00 17.03
N ASN A 114 -2.46 -7.15 16.86
CA ASN A 114 -2.50 -7.82 15.55
C ASN A 114 -3.36 -7.05 14.53
N ILE A 115 -4.48 -6.45 14.96
CA ILE A 115 -5.28 -5.56 14.10
C ILE A 115 -4.46 -4.34 13.65
N LEU A 116 -3.68 -3.75 14.56
CA LEU A 116 -2.79 -2.63 14.21
C LEU A 116 -1.76 -3.03 13.14
N LEU A 117 -1.17 -4.23 13.27
CA LEU A 117 -0.23 -4.77 12.29
C LEU A 117 -0.89 -5.02 10.93
N THR A 118 -2.08 -5.59 10.92
CA THR A 118 -2.87 -5.79 9.70
C THR A 118 -3.11 -4.45 8.99
N ASN A 119 -3.52 -3.42 9.73
CA ASN A 119 -3.75 -2.09 9.16
C ASN A 119 -2.44 -1.48 8.61
N ALA A 120 -1.33 -1.58 9.34
CA ALA A 120 -0.02 -1.09 8.85
C ALA A 120 0.41 -1.78 7.54
N LEU A 121 0.28 -3.11 7.47
CA LEU A 121 0.62 -3.90 6.28
C LEU A 121 -0.30 -3.59 5.10
N ARG A 122 -1.60 -3.36 5.36
CA ARG A 122 -2.55 -2.93 4.32
C ARG A 122 -2.22 -1.54 3.77
N ILE A 123 -1.82 -0.58 4.62
CA ILE A 123 -1.39 0.75 4.16
C ILE A 123 -0.16 0.60 3.26
N TRP A 124 0.85 -0.17 3.71
CA TRP A 124 2.04 -0.45 2.92
C TRP A 124 1.74 -1.11 1.58
N ALA A 125 0.89 -2.14 1.58
CA ALA A 125 0.52 -2.87 0.37
C ALA A 125 -0.30 -2.01 -0.59
N ALA A 126 -1.20 -1.17 -0.08
CA ALA A 126 -1.95 -0.21 -0.89
C ALA A 126 -1.05 0.84 -1.54
N GLN A 127 -0.06 1.37 -0.78
CA GLN A 127 0.94 2.29 -1.31
C GLN A 127 1.81 1.61 -2.40
N THR A 128 2.29 0.39 -2.14
CA THR A 128 3.05 -0.40 -3.13
C THR A 128 2.23 -0.69 -4.40
N THR A 129 0.93 -0.95 -4.23
CA THR A 129 -0.01 -1.19 -5.34
C THR A 129 -0.16 0.04 -6.22
N PHE A 130 -0.29 1.23 -5.63
CA PHE A 130 -0.50 2.48 -6.36
C PHE A 130 0.60 2.73 -7.41
N PHE A 131 1.84 2.36 -7.10
CA PHE A 131 2.96 2.56 -8.02
C PHE A 131 3.27 1.36 -8.92
N LYS A 132 2.98 0.12 -8.49
CA LYS A 132 3.44 -1.10 -9.20
C LYS A 132 2.35 -1.90 -9.90
N ASN A 133 1.10 -1.81 -9.45
CA ASN A 133 0.00 -2.64 -9.96
C ASN A 133 -1.01 -1.80 -10.72
N TYR A 134 -1.65 -2.42 -11.71
CA TYR A 134 -2.65 -1.78 -12.54
C TYR A 134 -3.99 -2.47 -12.41
N TRP A 135 -5.05 -1.68 -12.35
CA TRP A 135 -6.39 -2.19 -12.59
C TRP A 135 -6.50 -2.73 -14.01
N ARG A 136 -6.97 -3.97 -14.12
CA ARG A 136 -7.16 -4.74 -15.34
C ARG A 136 -8.56 -5.29 -15.37
N VAL A 137 -9.17 -5.38 -16.55
CA VAL A 137 -10.40 -6.15 -16.75
C VAL A 137 -10.02 -7.62 -16.88
N VAL A 138 -10.57 -8.45 -16.01
CA VAL A 138 -10.35 -9.91 -16.02
C VAL A 138 -11.57 -10.69 -16.54
N ASP A 139 -12.74 -10.04 -16.61
CA ASP A 139 -13.98 -10.61 -17.14
C ASP A 139 -14.90 -9.48 -17.64
N GLY A 140 -15.71 -9.74 -18.66
CA GLY A 140 -16.66 -8.78 -19.24
C GLY A 140 -16.05 -7.68 -20.13
N ALA A 141 -14.83 -7.87 -20.65
CA ALA A 141 -14.12 -6.88 -21.47
C ALA A 141 -14.90 -6.48 -22.73
N GLU A 142 -15.57 -7.43 -23.36
CA GLU A 142 -16.42 -7.23 -24.53
C GLU A 142 -17.63 -6.31 -24.25
N SER A 143 -18.17 -6.35 -23.02
CA SER A 143 -19.33 -5.52 -22.64
C SER A 143 -19.02 -4.02 -22.62
N VAL A 144 -17.75 -3.68 -22.42
CA VAL A 144 -17.23 -2.31 -22.39
C VAL A 144 -16.25 -2.02 -23.51
N LYS A 145 -16.12 -2.94 -24.49
CA LYS A 145 -15.15 -2.88 -25.59
C LYS A 145 -13.75 -2.50 -25.11
N ALA A 146 -13.33 -3.06 -23.98
CA ALA A 146 -12.05 -2.76 -23.36
C ALA A 146 -10.90 -3.19 -24.29
N PRO A 147 -9.99 -2.28 -24.69
CA PRO A 147 -8.88 -2.63 -25.55
C PRO A 147 -7.89 -3.54 -24.82
N TYR A 148 -7.40 -4.55 -25.53
CA TYR A 148 -6.31 -5.40 -25.03
C TYR A 148 -4.98 -4.67 -25.16
N TYR A 149 -4.18 -4.65 -24.08
CA TYR A 149 -2.85 -4.05 -24.09
C TYR A 149 -1.78 -5.12 -23.89
N PRO A 150 -1.04 -5.49 -24.96
CA PRO A 150 -0.08 -6.60 -24.93
C PRO A 150 0.99 -6.50 -23.82
N PRO A 151 1.56 -5.32 -23.49
CA PRO A 151 2.55 -5.24 -22.42
C PRO A 151 2.00 -5.62 -21.03
N LEU A 152 0.72 -5.31 -20.74
CA LEU A 152 0.06 -5.74 -19.49
C LEU A 152 -0.54 -7.15 -19.58
N ARG A 153 -0.57 -7.73 -20.78
CA ARG A 153 -1.23 -9.00 -21.12
C ARG A 153 -2.69 -9.07 -20.65
N ALA A 154 -3.39 -7.94 -20.64
CA ALA A 154 -4.74 -7.83 -20.12
C ALA A 154 -5.55 -6.76 -20.85
N ALA A 155 -6.87 -6.83 -20.70
CA ALA A 155 -7.76 -5.77 -21.14
C ALA A 155 -7.69 -4.58 -20.19
N LEU A 156 -7.67 -3.38 -20.75
CA LEU A 156 -7.59 -2.13 -19.99
C LEU A 156 -8.93 -1.79 -19.36
N VAL A 157 -8.88 -1.30 -18.13
CA VAL A 157 -10.04 -0.68 -17.51
C VAL A 157 -10.33 0.64 -18.21
N PRO A 158 -11.58 0.93 -18.62
CA PRO A 158 -11.94 2.22 -19.20
C PRO A 158 -11.47 3.39 -18.33
N ARG A 159 -10.97 4.46 -18.94
CA ARG A 159 -10.27 5.54 -18.21
C ARG A 159 -11.09 6.16 -17.09
N MET A 160 -12.38 6.41 -17.33
CA MET A 160 -13.28 6.95 -16.31
C MET A 160 -13.39 6.00 -15.12
N LEU A 161 -13.67 4.72 -15.37
CA LEU A 161 -13.70 3.69 -14.33
C LEU A 161 -12.37 3.57 -13.58
N TYR A 162 -11.25 3.60 -14.29
CA TYR A 162 -9.91 3.56 -13.69
C TYR A 162 -9.72 4.71 -12.69
N LEU A 163 -10.05 5.95 -13.10
CA LEU A 163 -9.94 7.12 -12.22
C LEU A 163 -10.85 7.01 -10.98
N GLN A 164 -12.05 6.47 -11.13
CA GLN A 164 -12.95 6.23 -10.01
C GLN A 164 -12.40 5.17 -9.05
N LEU A 165 -11.79 4.09 -9.56
CA LEU A 165 -11.13 3.07 -8.74
C LEU A 165 -9.94 3.63 -7.97
N GLU A 166 -9.10 4.45 -8.61
CA GLU A 166 -8.01 5.15 -7.92
C GLU A 166 -8.55 6.06 -6.81
N GLN A 167 -9.60 6.83 -7.08
CA GLN A 167 -10.23 7.69 -6.06
C GLN A 167 -10.80 6.88 -4.89
N ILE A 168 -11.42 5.73 -5.16
CA ILE A 168 -11.94 4.82 -4.12
C ILE A 168 -10.78 4.27 -3.27
N MET A 169 -9.68 3.85 -3.90
CA MET A 169 -8.47 3.39 -3.20
C MET A 169 -7.85 4.49 -2.35
N GLU A 170 -7.76 5.71 -2.86
CA GLU A 170 -7.25 6.86 -2.09
C GLU A 170 -8.11 7.15 -0.85
N ALA A 171 -9.44 7.12 -1.00
CA ALA A 171 -10.36 7.30 0.13
C ALA A 171 -10.19 6.16 1.16
N TYR A 172 -10.10 4.92 0.70
CA TYR A 172 -9.83 3.76 1.54
C TYR A 172 -8.50 3.89 2.31
N MET A 173 -7.41 4.29 1.63
CA MET A 173 -6.11 4.50 2.27
C MET A 173 -6.17 5.58 3.34
N LYS A 174 -6.89 6.68 3.08
CA LYS A 174 -7.08 7.75 4.05
C LYS A 174 -7.84 7.28 5.29
N GLU A 175 -8.94 6.55 5.13
CA GLU A 175 -9.71 6.00 6.25
C GLU A 175 -8.88 5.00 7.06
N LEU A 176 -8.14 4.13 6.37
CA LEU A 176 -7.27 3.14 6.99
C LEU A 176 -6.12 3.80 7.77
N GLU A 177 -5.51 4.84 7.23
CA GLU A 177 -4.47 5.63 7.90
C GLU A 177 -5.00 6.30 9.16
N GLN A 178 -6.18 6.91 9.11
CA GLN A 178 -6.81 7.53 10.28
C GLN A 178 -7.08 6.51 11.38
N GLU A 179 -7.64 5.35 11.04
CA GLU A 179 -7.87 4.26 11.98
C GLU A 179 -6.55 3.73 12.58
N PHE A 180 -5.54 3.53 11.73
CA PHE A 180 -4.22 3.09 12.15
C PHE A 180 -3.59 4.07 13.15
N LEU A 181 -3.56 5.36 12.85
CA LEU A 181 -2.94 6.37 13.71
C LEU A 181 -3.68 6.48 15.05
N HIS A 182 -5.01 6.42 15.05
CA HIS A 182 -5.80 6.41 16.27
C HIS A 182 -5.50 5.18 17.14
N ASN A 183 -5.44 3.99 16.53
CA ASN A 183 -5.13 2.76 17.26
C ASN A 183 -3.69 2.74 17.78
N LEU A 184 -2.73 3.25 16.99
CA LEU A 184 -1.33 3.39 17.38
C LEU A 184 -1.20 4.32 18.59
N GLU A 185 -1.88 5.46 18.57
CA GLU A 185 -1.91 6.42 19.67
C GLU A 185 -2.46 5.76 20.96
N ASN A 186 -3.61 5.11 20.87
CA ASN A 186 -4.21 4.40 22.02
C ASN A 186 -3.25 3.34 22.59
N MET A 187 -2.52 2.63 21.73
CA MET A 187 -1.60 1.57 22.14
C MET A 187 -0.30 2.13 22.75
N ILE A 188 0.17 3.27 22.26
CA ILE A 188 1.30 4.00 22.86
C ILE A 188 0.94 4.52 24.25
N PHE A 189 -0.28 5.04 24.42
CA PHE A 189 -0.72 5.63 25.68
C PHE A 189 -1.27 4.63 26.71
N SER A 190 -1.71 3.44 26.30
CA SER A 190 -2.14 2.38 27.23
C SER A 190 -1.00 1.91 28.14
N ARG A 191 0.26 2.07 27.68
CA ARG A 191 1.49 1.62 28.38
C ARG A 191 1.49 0.13 28.73
N ASP A 192 0.68 -0.68 28.05
CA ASP A 192 0.70 -2.14 28.21
C ASP A 192 1.94 -2.73 27.52
N SER A 193 2.82 -3.34 28.30
CA SER A 193 4.07 -3.95 27.82
C SER A 193 3.84 -5.09 26.84
N ALA A 194 2.70 -5.79 26.91
CA ALA A 194 2.37 -6.84 25.96
C ALA A 194 2.16 -6.29 24.53
N GLN A 195 1.81 -5.01 24.40
CA GLN A 195 1.57 -4.36 23.11
C GLN A 195 2.84 -3.74 22.51
N TRP A 196 3.94 -3.62 23.25
CA TRP A 196 5.12 -2.88 22.77
C TRP A 196 5.73 -3.46 21.50
N PHE A 197 5.75 -4.79 21.37
CA PHE A 197 6.30 -5.41 20.17
C PHE A 197 5.43 -5.20 18.93
N PRO A 198 4.10 -5.45 18.96
CA PRO A 198 3.20 -5.02 17.89
C PRO A 198 3.29 -3.52 17.59
N THR A 199 3.40 -2.64 18.61
CA THR A 199 3.58 -1.19 18.41
C THR A 199 4.84 -0.89 17.62
N TYR A 200 5.97 -1.51 18.00
CA TYR A 200 7.25 -1.34 17.33
C TYR A 200 7.17 -1.78 15.86
N LEU A 201 6.67 -3.00 15.61
CA LEU A 201 6.56 -3.55 14.26
C LEU A 201 5.64 -2.69 13.38
N ALA A 202 4.48 -2.30 13.90
CA ALA A 202 3.51 -1.45 13.20
C ALA A 202 4.11 -0.06 12.87
N THR A 203 4.81 0.54 13.83
CA THR A 203 5.52 1.81 13.64
C THR A 203 6.59 1.68 12.56
N PHE A 204 7.39 0.62 12.60
CA PHE A 204 8.44 0.38 11.62
C PHE A 204 7.88 0.23 10.20
N VAL A 205 6.82 -0.58 10.03
CA VAL A 205 6.15 -0.78 8.73
C VAL A 205 5.59 0.54 8.20
N TYR A 206 4.92 1.32 9.05
CA TYR A 206 4.34 2.59 8.65
C TYR A 206 5.39 3.65 8.31
N LEU A 207 6.46 3.79 9.10
CA LEU A 207 7.59 4.68 8.77
C LEU A 207 8.26 4.30 7.45
N SER A 208 8.45 2.99 7.21
CA SER A 208 8.97 2.49 5.92
C SER A 208 8.04 2.81 4.75
N THR A 209 6.73 2.91 5.01
CA THR A 209 5.73 3.29 3.99
C THR A 209 5.80 4.78 3.68
N LEU A 210 5.93 5.63 4.70
CA LEU A 210 6.13 7.08 4.51
C LEU A 210 7.43 7.38 3.77
N GLU A 211 8.50 6.65 4.09
CA GLU A 211 9.77 6.75 3.36
C GLU A 211 9.58 6.37 1.88
N GLY A 212 8.94 5.22 1.60
CA GLY A 212 8.64 4.78 0.23
C GLY A 212 7.81 5.81 -0.54
N ASP A 213 6.71 6.29 0.04
CA ASP A 213 5.86 7.30 -0.59
C ASP A 213 6.63 8.60 -0.86
N THR A 214 7.52 9.00 0.04
CA THR A 214 8.39 10.17 -0.16
C THR A 214 9.31 9.96 -1.36
N TRP A 215 9.97 8.81 -1.47
CA TRP A 215 10.82 8.48 -2.62
C TRP A 215 10.03 8.44 -3.92
N ASP A 216 8.85 7.84 -3.93
CA ASP A 216 7.99 7.75 -5.12
C ASP A 216 7.54 9.16 -5.57
N LEU A 217 7.21 10.05 -4.63
CA LEU A 217 6.88 11.45 -4.91
C LEU A 217 8.09 12.23 -5.45
N TRP A 218 9.30 11.98 -4.93
CA TRP A 218 10.54 12.57 -5.45
C TRP A 218 10.85 12.07 -6.86
N GLU A 219 10.75 10.76 -7.11
CA GLU A 219 10.95 10.19 -8.45
C GLU A 219 9.94 10.80 -9.43
N TRP A 220 8.67 10.91 -9.03
CA TRP A 220 7.67 11.58 -9.86
C TRP A 220 8.08 13.01 -10.17
N ARG A 221 8.52 13.77 -9.15
CA ARG A 221 8.97 15.17 -9.31
C ARG A 221 10.16 15.28 -10.27
N GLU A 222 11.14 14.40 -10.18
CA GLU A 222 12.31 14.42 -11.07
C GLU A 222 11.95 13.99 -12.50
N LYS A 223 11.11 12.95 -12.63
CA LYS A 223 10.76 12.37 -13.92
C LYS A 223 9.73 13.20 -14.70
N TYR A 224 8.81 13.87 -13.99
CA TYR A 224 7.66 14.56 -14.58
C TYR A 224 7.47 15.99 -14.08
N GLY A 225 8.13 16.40 -12.99
CA GLY A 225 7.86 17.65 -12.28
C GLY A 225 8.53 18.91 -12.84
N VAL A 226 9.66 18.84 -13.54
CA VAL A 226 10.22 20.00 -14.29
C VAL A 226 11.11 19.53 -15.43
N GLN A 227 10.57 19.48 -16.65
CA GLN A 227 11.31 19.98 -17.82
C GLN A 227 10.33 20.73 -18.70
N GLU A 228 10.61 22.02 -18.92
CA GLU A 228 10.26 22.70 -20.15
C GLU A 228 10.94 21.96 -21.30
N VAL A 229 10.43 20.79 -21.69
CA VAL A 229 10.87 20.14 -22.91
C VAL A 229 10.24 20.94 -24.05
N PRO A 230 11.03 21.69 -24.86
CA PRO A 230 10.50 22.66 -25.82
C PRO A 230 9.57 22.06 -26.89
N ASP A 231 9.62 20.73 -27.04
CA ASP A 231 8.90 19.99 -28.09
C ASP A 231 7.68 19.20 -27.60
N PHE A 232 7.33 19.25 -26.31
CA PHE A 232 6.07 18.65 -25.85
C PHE A 232 4.93 19.67 -25.97
N PRO A 233 3.94 19.46 -26.86
CA PRO A 233 2.77 20.33 -26.90
C PRO A 233 2.10 20.34 -25.53
N ASP A 234 1.65 21.51 -25.06
CA ASP A 234 1.10 21.73 -23.71
C ASP A 234 -0.03 20.74 -23.30
N SER A 235 -0.63 20.05 -24.27
CA SER A 235 -1.61 18.96 -24.10
C SER A 235 -1.03 17.62 -23.61
N GLN A 236 0.29 17.50 -23.49
CA GLN A 236 1.01 16.30 -23.05
C GLN A 236 1.74 16.45 -21.70
N ARG A 237 1.68 17.63 -21.06
CA ARG A 237 2.13 17.77 -19.67
C ARG A 237 1.21 16.95 -18.77
N GLU A 238 1.72 15.87 -18.21
CA GLU A 238 1.01 15.12 -17.19
C GLU A 238 1.01 15.94 -15.91
N PHE A 239 -0.08 16.65 -15.68
CA PHE A 239 -0.27 17.37 -14.42
C PHE A 239 -0.39 16.36 -13.29
N TRP A 240 0.35 16.62 -12.22
CA TRP A 240 0.10 16.00 -10.93
C TRP A 240 -1.41 16.02 -10.68
N PRO A 241 -2.07 14.85 -10.51
CA PRO A 241 -3.53 14.76 -10.58
C PRO A 241 -4.22 15.40 -9.37
N ARG A 242 -3.46 15.83 -8.36
CA ARG A 242 -3.96 16.46 -7.14
C ARG A 242 -3.75 17.96 -7.16
N THR A 243 -4.61 18.65 -6.42
CA THR A 243 -4.61 20.12 -6.32
C THR A 243 -3.46 20.68 -5.48
N ALA A 244 -2.85 19.85 -4.63
CA ALA A 244 -1.71 20.24 -3.80
C ALA A 244 -0.40 19.89 -4.49
N ASP A 245 0.61 20.74 -4.33
CA ASP A 245 1.96 20.50 -4.83
C ASP A 245 2.59 19.26 -4.17
N LEU A 246 3.50 18.59 -4.88
CA LEU A 246 4.24 17.43 -4.38
C LEU A 246 4.98 17.73 -3.07
N SER A 247 5.54 18.94 -2.94
CA SER A 247 6.26 19.37 -1.72
C SER A 247 5.38 19.29 -0.48
N VAL A 248 4.09 19.63 -0.60
CA VAL A 248 3.14 19.56 0.52
C VAL A 248 2.95 18.11 1.00
N HIS A 249 2.93 17.16 0.07
CA HIS A 249 2.82 15.74 0.40
C HIS A 249 4.10 15.20 1.06
N ILE A 250 5.27 15.59 0.55
CA ILE A 250 6.57 15.24 1.13
C ILE A 250 6.72 15.80 2.54
N ASP A 251 6.40 17.09 2.74
CA ASP A 251 6.45 17.74 4.04
C ASP A 251 5.50 17.08 5.05
N ARG A 252 4.30 16.66 4.59
CA ARG A 252 3.35 15.92 5.41
C ARG A 252 3.93 14.57 5.86
N ASN A 253 4.55 13.82 4.96
CA ASN A 253 5.17 12.54 5.30
C ASN A 253 6.31 12.72 6.31
N HIS A 254 7.17 13.72 6.12
CA HIS A 254 8.22 14.06 7.10
C HIS A 254 7.65 14.46 8.46
N HIS A 255 6.60 15.28 8.48
CA HIS A 255 5.95 15.68 9.71
C HIS A 255 5.34 14.49 10.47
N GLN A 256 4.58 13.63 9.77
CA GLN A 256 4.02 12.41 10.37
C GLN A 256 5.11 11.49 10.91
N ALA A 257 6.18 11.26 10.15
CA ALA A 257 7.31 10.46 10.60
C ALA A 257 7.97 11.03 11.86
N SER A 258 8.17 12.36 11.92
CA SER A 258 8.73 13.05 13.08
C SER A 258 7.86 12.90 14.33
N VAL A 259 6.55 13.09 14.21
CA VAL A 259 5.60 12.96 15.32
C VAL A 259 5.59 11.52 15.84
N ILE A 260 5.40 10.54 14.95
CA ILE A 260 5.35 9.12 15.35
C ILE A 260 6.65 8.69 16.01
N THR A 261 7.79 9.05 15.42
CA THR A 261 9.10 8.72 15.98
C THR A 261 9.27 9.32 17.37
N SER A 262 8.86 10.58 17.57
CA SER A 262 8.93 11.25 18.87
C SER A 262 8.07 10.54 19.93
N HIS A 263 6.84 10.16 19.59
CA HIS A 263 5.93 9.49 20.52
C HIS A 263 6.31 8.03 20.78
N ALA A 264 6.63 7.28 19.73
CA ALA A 264 7.04 5.88 19.84
C ALA A 264 8.37 5.75 20.59
N ILE A 265 9.39 6.56 20.26
CA ILE A 265 10.67 6.56 20.99
C ILE A 265 10.48 7.03 22.43
N ALA A 266 9.68 8.07 22.69
CA ALA A 266 9.43 8.51 24.06
C ALA A 266 8.71 7.45 24.90
N ALA A 267 7.78 6.70 24.31
CA ALA A 267 7.06 5.62 24.98
C ALA A 267 7.95 4.40 25.21
N LEU A 268 8.70 3.97 24.19
CA LEU A 268 9.68 2.88 24.26
C LEU A 268 10.96 3.24 25.05
N GLY A 269 11.23 4.53 25.25
CA GLY A 269 12.37 5.03 26.02
C GLY A 269 12.02 5.25 27.50
N LYS A 270 10.78 5.62 27.81
CA LYS A 270 10.28 5.77 29.19
C LYS A 270 9.80 4.46 29.80
N GLY A 271 9.41 3.48 29.00
CA GLY A 271 9.35 2.07 29.38
C GLY A 271 10.51 1.37 28.69
N GLN A 272 11.63 1.18 29.41
CA GLN A 272 12.89 0.64 28.88
C GLN A 272 12.66 -0.35 27.72
N LEU A 273 13.24 -0.03 26.55
CA LEU A 273 13.28 -0.90 25.38
C LEU A 273 13.37 -2.37 25.84
N PRO A 274 12.57 -3.31 25.29
CA PRO A 274 12.62 -4.71 25.72
C PRO A 274 13.98 -5.37 25.44
N PHE A 275 14.93 -4.62 24.90
CA PHE A 275 16.29 -4.99 24.58
C PHE A 275 17.28 -3.95 25.12
N SER A 276 18.38 -4.45 25.67
CA SER A 276 19.61 -3.72 25.98
C SER A 276 20.79 -4.39 25.28
N MET A 277 21.88 -3.67 25.06
CA MET A 277 23.13 -4.30 24.60
C MET A 277 23.91 -4.80 25.82
N ASN A 278 24.34 -6.07 25.80
CA ASN A 278 25.30 -6.54 26.80
C ASN A 278 26.71 -6.01 26.50
N SER A 279 27.64 -6.25 27.42
CA SER A 279 29.06 -5.89 27.27
C SER A 279 29.76 -6.51 26.07
N ALA A 280 29.15 -7.50 25.41
CA ALA A 280 29.62 -8.12 24.17
C ALA A 280 28.96 -7.56 22.90
N GLY A 281 28.16 -6.48 23.01
CA GLY A 281 27.47 -5.85 21.88
C GLY A 281 26.29 -6.65 21.34
N LYS A 282 25.81 -7.66 22.08
CA LYS A 282 24.67 -8.50 21.69
C LYS A 282 23.38 -7.95 22.29
N LEU A 283 22.33 -7.86 21.47
CA LEU A 283 20.97 -7.57 21.96
C LEU A 283 20.56 -8.66 22.97
N VAL A 284 20.19 -8.23 24.17
CA VAL A 284 19.65 -9.06 25.25
C VAL A 284 18.38 -8.42 25.80
N ALA A 285 17.43 -9.26 26.23
CA ALA A 285 16.23 -8.81 26.92
C ALA A 285 16.56 -7.83 28.07
N ALA A 286 15.85 -6.71 28.17
CA ALA A 286 15.99 -5.82 29.31
C ALA A 286 15.45 -6.51 30.57
N THR A 287 16.32 -6.79 31.53
CA THR A 287 15.94 -7.44 32.80
C THR A 287 15.46 -6.40 33.81
N ARG A 288 14.18 -6.44 34.17
CA ARG A 288 13.70 -5.90 35.45
C ARG A 288 12.65 -6.82 36.07
N ASP A 289 12.68 -6.92 37.40
CA ASP A 289 11.89 -7.76 38.33
C ASP A 289 10.35 -7.61 38.24
N GLN A 290 9.75 -7.75 37.05
CA GLN A 290 8.29 -7.78 36.91
C GLN A 290 7.84 -8.97 36.08
N GLY A 291 7.59 -10.07 36.78
CA GLY A 291 6.72 -11.17 36.35
C GLY A 291 7.31 -12.12 35.31
N HIS A 292 7.02 -13.41 35.47
CA HIS A 292 7.45 -14.48 34.56
C HIS A 292 7.05 -14.30 33.08
N GLU A 293 6.12 -13.37 32.77
CA GLU A 293 5.55 -13.15 31.44
C GLU A 293 6.42 -12.23 30.56
N THR A 294 7.07 -11.21 31.13
CA THR A 294 8.00 -10.31 30.40
C THR A 294 9.28 -11.04 29.99
N HIS A 295 9.76 -11.96 30.84
CA HIS A 295 10.89 -12.84 30.52
C HIS A 295 10.57 -13.81 29.37
N ARG A 296 9.33 -14.28 29.26
CA ARG A 296 8.90 -15.17 28.17
C ARG A 296 8.85 -14.42 26.84
N LEU A 297 8.21 -13.25 26.81
CA LEU A 297 8.14 -12.38 25.63
C LEU A 297 9.52 -11.94 25.14
N ALA A 298 10.41 -11.55 26.06
CA ALA A 298 11.76 -11.12 25.69
C ALA A 298 12.66 -12.29 25.25
N ALA A 299 12.43 -13.51 25.75
CA ALA A 299 13.08 -14.73 25.27
C ALA A 299 12.55 -15.15 23.88
N GLU A 300 11.23 -15.15 23.68
CA GLU A 300 10.57 -15.38 22.38
C GLU A 300 11.07 -14.36 21.34
N LEU A 301 11.21 -13.09 21.72
CA LEU A 301 11.76 -12.02 20.86
C LEU A 301 13.24 -12.23 20.55
N ALA A 302 14.08 -12.52 21.55
CA ALA A 302 15.50 -12.79 21.32
C ALA A 302 15.71 -14.06 20.49
N GLU A 303 14.80 -15.03 20.58
CA GLU A 303 14.79 -16.24 19.76
C GLU A 303 14.30 -15.97 18.33
N GLU A 304 13.22 -15.19 18.14
CA GLU A 304 12.80 -14.70 16.83
C GLU A 304 13.92 -13.88 16.16
N PHE A 305 14.55 -12.93 16.85
CA PHE A 305 15.70 -12.17 16.31
C PHE A 305 16.93 -13.04 16.02
N ARG A 306 17.17 -14.11 16.78
CA ARG A 306 18.23 -15.10 16.48
C ARG A 306 17.87 -15.96 15.27
N ASN A 307 16.62 -16.36 15.13
CA ASN A 307 16.11 -17.15 14.00
C ASN A 307 16.03 -16.30 12.72
N LEU A 308 15.76 -15.00 12.86
CA LEU A 308 15.94 -14.01 11.81
C LEU A 308 17.41 -13.93 11.35
N GLY A 309 18.39 -14.33 12.16
CA GLY A 309 19.80 -14.47 11.75
C GLY A 309 20.12 -15.73 10.94
N ASN A 310 19.18 -16.67 10.77
CA ASN A 310 19.41 -17.95 10.13
C ASN A 310 18.73 -18.00 8.74
N PRO A 311 19.49 -17.98 7.62
CA PRO A 311 18.95 -17.77 6.27
C PRO A 311 18.10 -18.92 5.69
N HIS A 312 17.83 -19.99 6.44
CA HIS A 312 17.17 -21.21 5.94
C HIS A 312 15.70 -21.39 6.35
N ALA A 313 15.08 -20.43 7.07
CA ALA A 313 13.72 -20.61 7.58
C ALA A 313 12.59 -20.12 6.64
N PHE A 314 12.92 -19.46 5.52
CA PHE A 314 11.92 -18.94 4.58
C PHE A 314 11.71 -19.92 3.42
N HIS A 315 10.86 -20.93 3.63
CA HIS A 315 10.26 -21.69 2.54
C HIS A 315 8.77 -21.33 2.46
N PRO A 316 8.37 -20.39 1.58
CA PRO A 316 6.96 -20.24 1.27
C PRO A 316 6.44 -21.55 0.65
N PRO A 317 5.21 -21.98 0.94
CA PRO A 317 4.62 -23.13 0.27
C PRO A 317 4.51 -22.83 -1.22
N ILE A 318 5.39 -23.44 -2.01
CA ILE A 318 5.31 -23.43 -3.46
C ILE A 318 4.14 -24.34 -3.84
N SER A 319 2.98 -23.74 -4.09
CA SER A 319 1.96 -24.40 -4.93
C SER A 319 2.32 -24.13 -6.39
N PRO A 320 2.61 -25.15 -7.21
CA PRO A 320 2.79 -24.95 -8.64
C PRO A 320 1.41 -24.65 -9.24
N VAL A 321 1.23 -23.44 -9.77
CA VAL A 321 0.09 -23.11 -10.61
C VAL A 321 0.53 -23.28 -12.06
N ARG A 322 -0.15 -24.18 -12.76
CA ARG A 322 -0.15 -24.32 -14.22
C ARG A 322 -0.89 -23.15 -14.86
#